data_AF-A0A838PTL2-F1
#
_entry.id   AF-A0A838PTL2-F1
#
_cell.length_a   1.000
_cell.length_b   1.000
_cell.length_c   1.000
_cell.angle_alpha   90.00
_cell.angle_beta   90.00
_cell.angle_gamma   90.00
#
_symmetry.space_group_name_H-M   'P 1'
#
loop_
_entity.id
_entity.type
_entity.pdbx_description
1 polymer ?
#
loop_
_entity_poly.entity_id
_entity_poly.type
_entity_poly.pdbx_seq_one_letter_code
_entity_poly.pdbx_strand_id
1 'polypeptide(L)'
;MADAFGTHVPVFRELTTSAQERAWLARLPDLVTELERRWGIATGSPYRTGVAAWTAPAITDDDTLAVLKVSWPHREARGEAEGLRFWAGDGVVRVLHSDDEHYALL
;
A
#
# COMPACT_ATOMS: atom_id res chain seq x y z
N MET A 1 6.36 -12.10 9.53
CA MET A 1 6.42 -11.78 8.09
C MET A 1 5.95 -12.88 7.13
N ALA A 2 5.96 -14.18 7.49
CA ALA A 2 5.64 -15.26 6.53
C ALA A 2 4.17 -15.31 6.03
N ASP A 3 3.26 -14.49 6.56
CA ASP A 3 1.82 -14.47 6.21
C ASP A 3 1.37 -13.12 5.62
N ALA A 4 2.28 -12.29 5.10
CA ALA A 4 1.93 -10.97 4.56
C ALA A 4 1.73 -10.95 3.03
N PHE A 5 2.26 -11.95 2.33
CA PHE A 5 2.24 -12.02 0.87
C PHE A 5 1.86 -13.43 0.45
N GLY A 6 0.69 -13.58 -0.16
CA GLY A 6 0.13 -14.90 -0.49
C GLY A 6 -1.35 -14.82 -0.79
N THR A 7 -1.92 -15.92 -1.30
CA THR A 7 -3.30 -15.97 -1.79
C THR A 7 -4.37 -15.80 -0.71
N HIS A 8 -4.01 -15.83 0.56
CA HIS A 8 -4.91 -15.45 1.66
C HIS A 8 -5.09 -13.93 1.79
N VAL A 9 -4.26 -13.13 1.11
CA VAL A 9 -4.42 -11.69 0.93
C VAL A 9 -5.15 -11.46 -0.40
N PRO A 10 -6.30 -10.75 -0.43
CA PRO A 10 -7.15 -10.71 -1.62
C PRO A 10 -6.45 -10.24 -2.90
N VAL A 11 -5.56 -9.24 -2.82
CA VAL A 11 -4.85 -8.71 -3.99
C VAL A 11 -4.03 -9.77 -4.75
N PHE A 12 -3.52 -10.79 -4.05
CA PHE A 12 -2.77 -11.91 -4.66
C PHE A 12 -3.66 -12.96 -5.32
N ARG A 13 -4.98 -12.89 -5.13
CA ARG A 13 -5.95 -13.71 -5.87
C ARG A 13 -6.49 -12.97 -7.09
N GLU A 14 -6.83 -11.71 -6.89
CA GLU A 14 -7.58 -10.92 -7.87
C GLU A 14 -6.68 -10.37 -8.99
N LEU A 15 -5.44 -9.96 -8.69
CA LEU A 15 -4.51 -9.40 -9.68
C LEU A 15 -3.55 -10.46 -10.22
N THR A 16 -4.07 -11.48 -10.88
CA THR A 16 -3.25 -12.59 -11.41
C THR A 16 -3.47 -12.87 -12.90
N THR A 17 -4.37 -12.12 -13.54
CA THR A 17 -4.86 -12.40 -14.88
C THR A 17 -3.85 -12.01 -15.95
N SER A 18 -3.21 -10.85 -15.79
CA SER A 18 -2.24 -10.34 -16.77
C SER A 18 -0.78 -10.57 -16.37
N ALA A 19 0.13 -10.53 -17.35
CA ALA A 19 1.56 -10.61 -17.07
C ALA A 19 2.07 -9.43 -16.24
N GLN A 20 1.48 -8.25 -16.44
CA GLN A 20 1.85 -7.04 -15.70
C GLN A 20 1.40 -7.16 -14.23
N GLU A 21 0.20 -7.67 -13.97
CA GLU A 21 -0.32 -7.91 -12.62
C GLU A 21 0.59 -8.87 -11.84
N ARG A 22 0.95 -10.00 -12.46
CA ARG A 22 1.87 -10.97 -11.84
C ARG A 22 3.26 -10.37 -11.58
N ALA A 23 3.76 -9.55 -12.50
CA ALA A 23 5.05 -8.88 -12.32
C ALA A 23 5.03 -7.86 -11.17
N TRP A 24 3.93 -7.14 -10.96
CA TRP A 24 3.78 -6.25 -9.82
C TRP A 24 3.64 -7.02 -8.51
N LEU A 25 2.83 -8.08 -8.46
CA LEU A 25 2.74 -8.94 -7.27
C LEU A 25 4.10 -9.52 -6.87
N ALA A 26 4.94 -9.89 -7.85
CA ALA A 26 6.29 -10.40 -7.60
C ALA A 26 7.23 -9.34 -7.00
N ARG A 27 7.04 -8.05 -7.32
CA ARG A 27 7.85 -6.94 -6.81
C ARG A 27 7.34 -6.36 -5.49
N LEU A 28 6.09 -6.63 -5.15
CA LEU A 28 5.41 -6.02 -4.01
C LEU A 28 6.12 -6.27 -2.67
N PRO A 29 6.63 -7.47 -2.33
CA PRO A 29 7.34 -7.69 -1.07
C PRO A 29 8.58 -6.79 -0.93
N ASP A 30 9.42 -6.73 -1.97
CA ASP A 30 10.64 -5.91 -1.97
C ASP A 30 10.30 -4.42 -1.88
N LEU A 31 9.23 -3.99 -2.57
CA LEU A 31 8.75 -2.62 -2.50
C LEU A 31 8.26 -2.26 -1.09
N VAL A 32 7.51 -3.14 -0.42
CA VAL A 32 7.07 -2.90 0.97
C VAL A 32 8.28 -2.77 1.89
N THR A 33 9.27 -3.66 1.78
CA THR A 33 10.51 -3.57 2.57
C THR A 33 11.28 -2.27 2.32
N GLU A 34 11.34 -1.81 1.07
CA GLU A 34 11.97 -0.52 0.75
C GLU A 34 11.18 0.66 1.34
N LEU A 35 9.85 0.62 1.31
CA LEU A 35 8.99 1.66 1.90
C LEU A 35 9.08 1.67 3.43
N GLU A 36 9.13 0.50 4.08
CA GLU A 36 9.38 0.37 5.51
C GLU A 36 10.67 1.07 5.92
N ARG A 37 11.76 0.78 5.19
CA ARG A 37 13.07 1.42 5.42
C ARG A 37 13.05 2.92 5.13
N ARG A 38 12.40 3.34 4.04
CA ARG A 38 12.41 4.73 3.57
C ARG A 38 11.57 5.65 4.46
N TRP A 39 10.43 5.15 4.94
CA TRP A 39 9.48 5.95 5.73
C TRP A 39 9.60 5.70 7.24
N GLY A 40 10.49 4.80 7.67
CA GLY A 40 10.69 4.51 9.09
C GLY A 40 9.43 3.91 9.69
N ILE A 41 8.90 2.86 9.07
CA ILE A 41 7.69 2.17 9.53
C ILE A 41 7.91 0.67 9.63
N ALA A 42 7.18 0.03 10.55
CA ALA A 42 7.05 -1.42 10.64
C ALA A 42 5.62 -1.84 10.32
N THR A 43 5.43 -2.65 9.27
CA THR A 43 4.09 -3.13 8.89
C THR A 43 3.67 -4.38 9.66
N GLY A 44 2.39 -4.43 10.00
CA GLY A 44 1.73 -5.62 10.56
C GLY A 44 1.17 -6.53 9.46
N SER A 45 0.32 -7.48 9.88
CA SER A 45 -0.39 -8.34 8.92
C SER A 45 -1.36 -7.53 8.05
N PRO A 46 -1.37 -7.73 6.72
CA PRO A 46 -2.24 -6.98 5.84
C PRO A 46 -3.72 -7.24 6.12
N TYR A 47 -4.54 -6.25 5.82
CA TYR A 47 -5.99 -6.39 5.87
C TYR A 47 -6.46 -7.42 4.86
N ARG A 48 -7.51 -8.18 5.23
CA ARG A 48 -8.10 -9.23 4.38
C ARG A 48 -9.23 -8.70 3.49
N THR A 49 -9.26 -7.40 3.24
CA THR A 49 -10.26 -6.69 2.43
C THR A 49 -9.56 -5.75 1.44
N GLY A 50 -10.28 -5.36 0.38
CA GLY A 50 -9.72 -4.58 -0.73
C GLY A 50 -9.02 -5.47 -1.76
N VAL A 51 -9.29 -5.22 -3.04
CA VAL A 51 -8.86 -6.10 -4.15
C VAL A 51 -7.82 -5.48 -5.08
N ALA A 52 -7.69 -4.15 -5.06
CA ALA A 52 -6.81 -3.39 -5.97
C ALA A 52 -5.56 -2.82 -5.29
N ALA A 53 -5.35 -3.12 -4.01
CA ALA A 53 -4.21 -2.65 -3.24
C ALA A 53 -3.83 -3.66 -2.16
N TRP A 54 -2.54 -3.72 -1.84
CA TRP A 54 -2.05 -4.30 -0.61
C TRP A 54 -2.10 -3.24 0.48
N THR A 55 -2.71 -3.53 1.62
CA THR A 55 -2.88 -2.56 2.70
C THR A 55 -2.62 -3.22 4.04
N ALA A 56 -1.83 -2.59 4.89
CA ALA A 56 -1.48 -3.11 6.21
C ALA A 56 -1.41 -1.99 7.27
N PRO A 57 -1.71 -2.29 8.54
CA PRO A 57 -1.38 -1.37 9.62
C PRO A 57 0.14 -1.19 9.69
N ALA A 58 0.56 0.00 10.09
CA ALA A 58 1.97 0.35 10.28
C ALA A 58 2.15 1.13 11.58
N ILE A 59 3.33 1.01 12.17
CA ILE A 59 3.78 1.85 13.29
C ILE A 59 5.05 2.55 12.81
N THR A 60 5.10 3.87 12.91
CA THR A 60 6.28 4.68 12.58
C THR A 60 7.34 4.59 13.68
N ASP A 61 8.57 5.02 13.38
CA ASP A 61 9.67 5.10 14.34
C ASP A 61 9.38 6.02 15.54
N ASP A 62 8.40 6.92 15.41
CA ASP A 62 7.91 7.80 16.50
C ASP A 62 6.63 7.27 17.19
N ASP A 63 6.33 5.98 17.03
CA ASP A 63 5.18 5.27 17.60
C ASP A 63 3.80 5.74 17.11
N THR A 64 3.74 6.50 16.01
CA THR A 64 2.48 6.90 15.37
C THR A 64 1.85 5.71 14.64
N LEU A 65 0.55 5.48 14.87
CA LEU A 65 -0.22 4.48 14.14
C LEU A 65 -0.59 5.01 12.75
N ALA A 66 -0.27 4.24 11.72
CA ALA A 66 -0.52 4.57 10.32
C ALA A 66 -1.02 3.34 9.53
N VAL A 67 -1.26 3.52 8.24
CA VAL A 67 -1.62 2.45 7.32
C VAL A 67 -0.79 2.58 6.06
N LEU A 68 -0.01 1.55 5.72
CA LEU A 68 0.65 1.49 4.42
C LEU A 68 -0.34 0.94 3.40
N LYS A 69 -0.57 1.69 2.32
CA LYS A 69 -1.34 1.25 1.15
C LYS A 69 -0.46 1.29 -0.09
N VAL A 70 -0.35 0.17 -0.80
CA VAL A 70 0.34 0.06 -2.10
C VAL A 70 -0.65 -0.42 -3.14
N SER A 71 -1.00 0.46 -4.08
CA SER A 71 -2.03 0.19 -5.08
C SER A 71 -1.44 -0.37 -6.37
N TRP A 72 -2.19 -1.25 -7.03
CA TRP A 72 -1.88 -1.62 -8.41
C TRP A 72 -2.01 -0.38 -9.31
N PRO A 73 -1.08 -0.11 -10.23
CA PRO A 73 -1.14 1.04 -11.14
C PRO A 73 -2.34 0.94 -12.09
N HIS A 74 -3.44 1.61 -11.75
CA HIS A 74 -4.62 1.80 -12.59
C HIS A 74 -5.05 3.26 -12.61
N ARG A 75 -5.92 3.62 -13.56
CA ARG A 75 -6.29 5.02 -13.85
C ARG A 75 -6.75 5.79 -12.60
N GLU A 76 -7.52 5.17 -11.72
CA GLU A 76 -8.11 5.82 -10.54
C GLU A 76 -7.08 6.02 -9.42
N ALA A 77 -6.11 5.12 -9.27
CA ALA A 77 -5.06 5.25 -8.26
C ALA A 77 -4.16 6.49 -8.47
N ARG A 78 -4.04 6.99 -9.71
CA ARG A 78 -3.17 8.15 -10.02
C ARG A 78 -3.59 9.44 -9.29
N GLY A 79 -4.89 9.65 -9.07
CA GLY A 79 -5.41 10.87 -8.46
C GLY A 79 -5.60 10.79 -6.95
N GLU A 80 -5.43 9.61 -6.35
CA GLU A 80 -5.80 9.38 -4.94
C GLU A 80 -4.93 10.22 -3.99
N ALA A 81 -3.61 10.20 -4.18
CA ALA A 81 -2.66 10.93 -3.35
C ALA A 81 -2.92 12.44 -3.40
N GLU A 82 -3.14 12.98 -4.59
CA GLU A 82 -3.45 14.39 -4.82
C GLU A 82 -4.78 14.77 -4.16
N GLY A 83 -5.83 13.96 -4.36
CA GLY A 83 -7.14 14.17 -3.76
C GLY A 83 -7.09 14.19 -2.23
N LEU A 84 -6.46 13.20 -1.59
CA LEU A 84 -6.36 13.15 -0.13
C LEU A 84 -5.55 14.31 0.44
N ARG A 85 -4.49 14.75 -0.26
CA ARG A 85 -3.71 15.94 0.13
C ARG A 85 -4.51 17.22 0.04
N PHE A 86 -5.35 17.36 -0.99
CA PHE A 86 -6.22 18.52 -1.15
C PHE A 86 -7.14 18.70 0.06
N TRP A 87 -7.73 17.62 0.56
CA TRP A 87 -8.60 17.66 1.74
C TRP A 87 -7.85 17.74 3.07
N ALA A 88 -6.55 17.38 3.12
CA ALA A 88 -5.65 17.58 4.26
C ALA A 88 -6.15 17.06 5.64
N GLY A 89 -7.04 16.07 5.65
CA GLY A 89 -7.66 15.52 6.86
C GLY A 89 -9.02 16.13 7.23
N ASP A 90 -9.58 17.00 6.39
CA ASP A 90 -10.94 17.51 6.54
C ASP A 90 -11.96 16.46 6.07
N GLY A 91 -12.44 15.65 7.01
CA GLY A 91 -13.39 14.57 6.75
C GLY A 91 -12.79 13.33 6.06
N VAL A 92 -11.47 13.30 5.85
CA VAL A 92 -10.73 12.19 5.22
C VAL A 92 -9.48 11.83 6.02
N VAL A 93 -8.81 10.74 5.65
CA VAL A 93 -7.49 10.40 6.19
C VAL A 93 -6.43 11.42 5.75
N ARG A 94 -5.44 11.66 6.61
CA ARG A 94 -4.27 12.49 6.28
C ARG A 94 -3.20 11.61 5.65
N VAL A 95 -2.60 12.08 4.55
CA VAL A 95 -1.41 11.48 3.94
C VAL A 95 -0.16 11.96 4.68
N LEU A 96 0.59 11.03 5.26
CA LEU A 96 1.89 11.26 5.88
C LEU A 96 2.99 11.27 4.82
N HIS A 97 2.98 10.29 3.90
CA HIS A 97 3.92 10.19 2.79
C HIS A 97 3.24 9.65 1.51
N SER A 98 3.77 9.96 0.33
CA SER A 98 3.44 9.21 -0.90
C SER A 98 4.67 8.90 -1.73
N ASP A 99 4.52 7.86 -2.54
CA ASP A 99 5.37 7.56 -3.69
C ASP A 99 4.46 7.40 -4.90
N ASP A 100 4.42 8.44 -5.74
CA ASP A 100 3.50 8.50 -6.89
C ASP A 100 3.93 7.55 -8.02
N GLU A 101 5.22 7.20 -8.10
CA GLU A 101 5.74 6.21 -9.05
C GLU A 101 5.23 4.81 -8.70
N HIS A 102 5.18 4.49 -7.41
CA HIS A 102 4.79 3.19 -6.89
C HIS A 102 3.34 3.12 -6.39
N TYR A 103 2.56 4.20 -6.52
CA TYR A 103 1.19 4.31 -6.04
C TYR A 103 1.06 3.91 -4.56
N ALA A 104 2.03 4.35 -3.75
CA ALA A 104 2.09 4.06 -2.33
C ALA A 104 1.71 5.29 -1.49
N LEU A 105 0.97 5.03 -0.41
CA LEU A 105 0.52 6.01 0.57
C LEU A 105 0.80 5.50 1.98
N LEU A 106 1.22 6.42 2.85
CA LEU A 106 1.27 6.25 4.29
C LEU A 106 0.38 7.28 4.98
#